data_AF-A0A8S0H805-F1
#
_entry.id   AF-A0A8S0H805-F1
#
_cell.length_a   1.000
_cell.length_b   1.000
_cell.length_c   1.000
_cell.angle_alpha   90.00
_cell.angle_beta   90.00
_cell.angle_gamma   90.00
#
_symmetry.space_group_name_H-M   'P 1'
#
loop_
_entity.id
_entity.type
_entity.pdbx_description
1 polymer ?
#
loop_
_entity_poly.entity_id
_entity_poly.type
_entity_poly.pdbx_seq_one_letter_code
_entity_poly.pdbx_strand_id
1 'polypeptide(L)'
;MPLANQRFMVLDEQGRDRPQGVAGELYIAGSGLALGYLGDAEKTAERFVDHPRSGERLYRTGDLGRYLDDGLIEFLGREDFQVKVRGHRIELAEVESALLSHPHVESAVVVAAGEGAFERHLQACLRASLRDTPIAWPAQLQARTQAAAEAVRGGLSDALVSEMSACVERAALLSMGLALQRPGLFESAGQSHALDEIVEACEVAPRNQRLIRRWLQALAREGLVHRDLHTGCYSGLQVSAEEYRQQWQRIDALEPSVGWGAEVLRYLRESQEQLPALMSDQLDPLHLLFPQGRTDTAEGAYRKNLISQYLNQAVCAAVQEIIRQRPAGQRLRLLEIGAGVGGTSADLIPALDGLAVDYQFTDLSQFFLNEAGNISPLTPGSATGCSTSTRTIGPRAWPPTPWT
;
A
#
# COMPACT_ATOMS: atom_id res chain seq x y z
N MET A 1 -3.52 -19.41 -40.30
CA MET A 1 -4.21 -20.48 -41.06
C MET A 1 -4.14 -21.77 -40.24
N PRO A 2 -5.27 -22.39 -39.90
CA PRO A 2 -5.30 -23.64 -39.14
C PRO A 2 -4.60 -24.78 -39.89
N LEU A 3 -4.08 -25.75 -39.14
CA LEU A 3 -3.62 -27.03 -39.70
C LEU A 3 -4.82 -27.84 -40.23
N ALA A 4 -4.54 -28.81 -41.11
CA ALA A 4 -5.57 -29.69 -41.64
C ALA A 4 -6.40 -30.33 -40.51
N ASN A 5 -7.73 -30.36 -40.68
CA ASN A 5 -8.69 -30.90 -39.72
C ASN A 5 -8.68 -30.21 -38.34
N GLN A 6 -8.21 -28.96 -38.25
CA GLN A 6 -8.37 -28.11 -37.08
C GLN A 6 -9.25 -26.90 -37.42
N ARG A 7 -10.08 -26.49 -36.47
CA ARG A 7 -10.85 -25.24 -36.53
C ARG A 7 -10.63 -24.44 -35.27
N PHE A 8 -10.60 -23.12 -35.41
CA PHE A 8 -10.53 -22.17 -34.31
C PHE A 8 -11.83 -21.36 -34.31
N MET A 9 -12.38 -21.12 -33.13
CA MET A 9 -13.64 -20.39 -32.95
C MET A 9 -13.49 -19.39 -31.81
N VAL A 10 -14.02 -18.18 -31.96
CA VAL A 10 -14.07 -17.17 -30.88
C VAL A 10 -15.50 -17.12 -30.37
N LEU A 11 -15.73 -17.65 -29.16
CA LEU A 11 -17.07 -17.87 -28.62
C LEU A 11 -17.41 -16.93 -27.45
N ASP A 12 -18.72 -16.72 -27.23
CA ASP A 12 -19.27 -16.17 -26.00
C ASP A 12 -19.53 -17.27 -24.94
N GLU A 13 -19.93 -16.85 -23.75
CA GLU A 13 -20.25 -17.74 -22.61
C GLU A 13 -21.38 -18.74 -22.92
N GLN A 14 -22.20 -18.48 -23.93
CA GLN A 14 -23.29 -19.36 -24.37
C GLN A 14 -22.85 -20.26 -25.55
N GLY A 15 -21.56 -20.27 -25.91
CA GLY A 15 -21.01 -21.06 -27.01
C GLY A 15 -21.46 -20.59 -28.39
N ARG A 16 -21.77 -19.30 -28.55
CA ARG A 16 -22.11 -18.68 -29.84
C ARG A 16 -20.91 -17.93 -30.39
N ASP A 17 -20.76 -17.95 -31.71
CA ASP A 17 -19.67 -17.25 -32.40
C ASP A 17 -19.76 -15.73 -32.20
N ARG A 18 -18.61 -15.10 -31.93
CA ARG A 18 -18.54 -13.65 -31.79
C ARG A 18 -18.46 -12.96 -33.15
N PRO A 19 -19.11 -11.78 -33.31
CA PRO A 19 -18.93 -10.97 -34.50
C PRO A 19 -17.47 -10.52 -34.69
N GLN A 20 -17.14 -10.15 -35.91
CA GLN A 20 -15.87 -9.52 -36.27
C GLN A 20 -15.57 -8.31 -35.38
N GLY A 21 -14.32 -8.20 -34.93
CA GLY A 21 -13.84 -7.13 -34.04
C GLY A 21 -14.20 -7.28 -32.56
N VAL A 22 -15.10 -8.22 -32.20
CA VAL A 22 -15.57 -8.41 -30.82
C VAL A 22 -14.73 -9.48 -30.13
N ALA A 23 -14.21 -9.15 -28.94
CA ALA A 23 -13.44 -10.10 -28.13
C ALA A 23 -14.33 -11.24 -27.61
N GLY A 24 -13.77 -12.44 -27.60
CA GLY A 24 -14.32 -13.62 -26.96
C GLY A 24 -13.22 -14.62 -26.63
N GLU A 25 -13.61 -15.77 -26.09
CA GLU A 25 -12.67 -16.81 -25.75
C GLU A 25 -12.41 -17.72 -26.96
N LEU A 26 -11.15 -18.10 -27.15
CA LEU A 26 -10.69 -18.94 -28.24
C LEU A 26 -10.88 -20.43 -27.91
N TYR A 27 -11.52 -21.15 -28.81
CA TYR A 27 -11.73 -22.59 -28.76
C TYR A 27 -11.07 -23.28 -29.96
N ILE A 28 -10.63 -24.52 -29.75
CA ILE A 28 -10.06 -25.37 -30.80
C ILE A 28 -10.95 -26.58 -30.99
N ALA A 29 -11.26 -26.92 -32.24
CA ALA A 29 -12.01 -28.12 -32.61
C ALA A 29 -11.23 -28.98 -33.62
N GLY A 30 -11.67 -30.22 -33.77
CA GLY A 30 -11.19 -31.14 -34.80
C GLY A 30 -10.30 -32.28 -34.30
N SER A 31 -9.67 -33.00 -35.23
CA SER A 31 -9.02 -34.29 -34.93
C SER A 31 -7.71 -34.17 -34.14
N GLY A 32 -7.18 -32.95 -34.00
CA GLY A 32 -5.94 -32.69 -33.27
C GLY A 32 -6.12 -32.53 -31.75
N LEU A 33 -7.34 -32.64 -31.23
CA LEU A 33 -7.59 -32.53 -29.79
C LEU A 33 -7.00 -33.72 -29.03
N ALA A 34 -6.38 -33.43 -27.88
CA ALA A 34 -5.94 -34.47 -26.97
C ALA A 34 -7.14 -35.27 -26.42
N LEU A 35 -6.89 -36.51 -25.99
CA LEU A 35 -7.92 -37.34 -25.34
C LEU A 35 -8.39 -36.72 -24.01
N GLY A 36 -7.50 -36.05 -23.30
CA GLY A 36 -7.78 -35.39 -22.01
C GLY A 36 -6.48 -35.19 -21.22
N TYR A 37 -6.62 -34.79 -19.97
CA TYR A 37 -5.51 -34.77 -19.01
C TYR A 37 -5.35 -36.15 -18.36
N LEU A 38 -4.10 -36.62 -18.28
CA LEU A 38 -3.80 -37.94 -17.74
C LEU A 38 -4.12 -37.99 -16.24
N GLY A 39 -5.07 -38.84 -15.84
CA GLY A 39 -5.44 -39.04 -14.43
C GLY A 39 -6.30 -37.93 -13.82
N ASP A 40 -6.75 -36.96 -14.63
CA ASP A 40 -7.52 -35.80 -14.16
C ASP A 40 -8.80 -35.64 -14.99
N ALA A 41 -9.82 -36.42 -14.62
CA ALA A 41 -11.11 -36.46 -15.31
C ALA A 41 -11.90 -35.15 -15.13
N GLU A 42 -11.75 -34.47 -13.99
CA GLU A 42 -12.46 -33.25 -13.67
C GLU A 42 -11.98 -32.10 -14.57
N LYS A 43 -10.67 -31.86 -14.64
CA LYS A 43 -10.08 -30.85 -15.53
C LYS A 43 -10.30 -31.20 -17.00
N THR A 44 -10.38 -32.49 -17.33
CA THR A 44 -10.74 -32.93 -18.68
C THR A 44 -12.16 -32.51 -19.05
N ALA A 45 -13.14 -32.74 -18.18
CA ALA A 45 -14.51 -32.33 -18.41
C ALA A 45 -14.68 -30.80 -18.45
N GLU A 46 -13.90 -30.07 -17.63
CA GLU A 46 -13.90 -28.60 -17.62
C GLU A 46 -13.37 -28.00 -18.93
N ARG A 47 -12.27 -28.55 -19.47
CA ARG A 47 -11.56 -27.96 -20.62
C ARG A 47 -11.93 -28.57 -21.95
N PHE A 48 -12.47 -29.79 -22.00
CA PHE A 48 -12.93 -30.43 -23.22
C PHE A 48 -14.46 -30.55 -23.20
N VAL A 49 -15.12 -29.56 -23.78
CA VAL A 49 -16.57 -29.38 -23.76
C VAL A 49 -17.21 -29.67 -25.11
N ASP A 50 -18.50 -29.99 -25.14
CA ASP A 50 -19.22 -30.15 -26.40
C ASP A 50 -19.86 -28.83 -26.84
N HIS A 51 -19.70 -28.49 -28.13
CA HIS A 51 -20.28 -27.30 -28.71
C HIS A 51 -21.83 -27.40 -28.63
N PRO A 52 -22.54 -26.41 -28.06
CA PRO A 52 -23.97 -26.56 -27.71
C PRO A 52 -24.89 -26.78 -28.92
N ARG A 53 -24.53 -26.25 -30.10
CA ARG A 53 -25.29 -26.44 -31.35
C ARG A 53 -24.86 -27.64 -32.21
N SER A 54 -23.56 -27.86 -32.40
CA SER A 54 -23.07 -28.90 -33.30
C SER A 54 -22.77 -30.23 -32.60
N GLY A 55 -22.67 -30.24 -31.26
CA GLY A 55 -22.23 -31.40 -30.48
C GLY A 55 -20.76 -31.76 -30.71
N GLU A 56 -20.00 -30.90 -31.42
CA GLU A 56 -18.59 -31.15 -31.67
C GLU A 56 -17.76 -30.90 -30.41
N ARG A 57 -16.82 -31.80 -30.12
CA ARG A 57 -15.89 -31.63 -29.01
C ARG A 57 -14.93 -30.46 -29.26
N LEU A 58 -14.87 -29.55 -28.31
CA LEU A 58 -14.02 -28.36 -28.30
C LEU A 58 -13.01 -28.43 -27.16
N TYR A 59 -11.85 -27.82 -27.35
CA TYR A 59 -10.91 -27.50 -26.28
C TYR A 59 -10.95 -26.01 -25.96
N ARG A 60 -11.28 -25.70 -24.70
CA ARG A 60 -11.31 -24.36 -24.11
C ARG A 60 -9.89 -23.90 -23.77
N THR A 61 -9.35 -22.94 -24.53
CA THR A 61 -7.92 -22.59 -24.44
C THR A 61 -7.58 -21.68 -23.26
N GLY A 62 -8.54 -20.89 -22.76
CA GLY A 62 -8.32 -19.76 -21.84
C GLY A 62 -7.67 -18.54 -22.49
N ASP A 63 -7.48 -18.56 -23.82
CA ASP A 63 -6.97 -17.42 -24.59
C ASP A 63 -8.13 -16.54 -25.06
N LEU A 64 -7.94 -15.21 -25.05
CA LEU A 64 -8.87 -14.25 -25.63
C LEU A 64 -8.43 -13.89 -27.05
N GLY A 65 -9.40 -13.78 -27.95
CA GLY A 65 -9.17 -13.39 -29.33
C GLY A 65 -10.36 -12.68 -29.96
N ARG A 66 -10.18 -12.17 -31.18
CA ARG A 66 -11.24 -11.64 -32.03
C ARG A 66 -10.95 -11.89 -33.49
N TYR A 67 -11.99 -12.00 -34.32
CA TYR A 67 -11.80 -12.06 -35.77
C TYR A 67 -11.48 -10.67 -36.33
N LEU A 68 -10.53 -10.65 -37.26
CA LEU A 68 -10.21 -9.52 -38.12
C LEU A 68 -11.03 -9.57 -39.41
N ASP A 69 -10.98 -8.48 -40.17
CA ASP A 69 -11.75 -8.28 -41.41
C ASP A 69 -11.42 -9.29 -42.52
N ASP A 70 -10.24 -9.88 -42.47
CA ASP A 70 -9.77 -10.93 -43.39
C ASP A 70 -10.05 -12.35 -42.88
N GLY A 71 -10.74 -12.49 -41.74
CA GLY A 71 -11.06 -13.77 -41.10
C GLY A 71 -9.90 -14.39 -40.30
N LEU A 72 -8.77 -13.69 -40.14
CA LEU A 72 -7.73 -14.08 -39.19
C LEU A 72 -8.19 -13.81 -37.75
N ILE A 73 -7.57 -14.48 -36.79
CA ILE A 73 -7.82 -14.26 -35.36
C ILE A 73 -6.65 -13.47 -34.80
N GLU A 74 -6.94 -12.30 -34.25
CA GLU A 74 -6.01 -11.54 -33.43
C GLU A 74 -6.03 -12.08 -32.00
N PHE A 75 -4.86 -12.36 -31.46
CA PHE A 75 -4.68 -12.82 -30.07
C PHE A 75 -4.61 -11.61 -29.13
N LEU A 76 -5.50 -11.56 -28.13
CA LEU A 76 -5.65 -10.43 -27.21
C LEU A 76 -5.05 -10.68 -25.83
N GLY A 77 -4.71 -11.93 -25.49
CA GLY A 77 -4.15 -12.29 -24.19
C GLY A 77 -4.78 -13.55 -23.62
N ARG A 78 -4.64 -13.76 -22.30
CA ARG A 78 -5.27 -14.86 -21.56
C ARG A 78 -6.25 -14.32 -20.54
N GLU A 79 -7.30 -15.09 -20.31
CA GLU A 79 -8.25 -14.85 -19.22
C GLU A 79 -7.67 -15.32 -17.86
N ASP A 80 -6.76 -16.30 -17.89
CA ASP A 80 -6.10 -16.85 -16.70
C ASP A 80 -4.70 -16.27 -16.44
N PHE A 81 -4.14 -16.57 -15.25
CA PHE A 81 -2.84 -16.07 -14.78
C PHE A 81 -1.63 -16.77 -15.42
N GLN A 82 -1.84 -17.52 -16.50
CA GLN A 82 -0.78 -18.31 -17.11
C GLN A 82 0.11 -17.47 -18.02
N VAL A 83 1.42 -17.66 -17.92
CA VAL A 83 2.39 -16.83 -18.65
C VAL A 83 3.27 -17.66 -19.57
N LYS A 84 3.68 -17.06 -20.69
CA LYS A 84 4.76 -17.57 -21.54
C LYS A 84 6.06 -16.85 -21.23
N VAL A 85 7.08 -17.61 -20.83
CA VAL A 85 8.42 -17.12 -20.54
C VAL A 85 9.40 -17.89 -21.42
N ARG A 86 10.03 -17.21 -22.39
CA ARG A 86 11.01 -17.83 -23.32
C ARG A 86 10.48 -19.10 -24.03
N GLY A 87 9.20 -19.10 -24.40
CA GLY A 87 8.54 -20.23 -25.07
C GLY A 87 8.00 -21.31 -24.13
N HIS A 88 8.28 -21.24 -22.83
CA HIS A 88 7.73 -22.15 -21.83
C HIS A 88 6.40 -21.61 -21.28
N ARG A 89 5.41 -22.49 -21.18
CA ARG A 89 4.11 -22.22 -20.55
C ARG A 89 4.25 -22.50 -19.05
N ILE A 90 4.11 -21.47 -18.22
CA ILE A 90 4.32 -21.54 -16.77
C ILE A 90 3.03 -21.18 -16.04
N GLU A 91 2.63 -22.04 -15.11
CA GLU A 91 1.56 -21.77 -14.14
C GLU A 91 2.16 -21.04 -12.93
N LEU A 92 1.83 -19.75 -12.75
CA LEU A 92 2.40 -18.96 -11.65
C LEU A 92 2.03 -19.54 -10.27
N ALA A 93 0.81 -20.06 -10.13
CA ALA A 93 0.32 -20.69 -8.90
C ALA A 93 1.13 -21.94 -8.49
N GLU A 94 1.71 -22.67 -9.44
CA GLU A 94 2.57 -23.82 -9.14
C GLU A 94 3.88 -23.36 -8.50
N VAL A 95 4.48 -22.29 -9.03
CA VAL A 95 5.68 -21.69 -8.47
C VAL A 95 5.40 -21.11 -7.08
N GLU A 96 4.25 -20.45 -6.91
CA GLU A 96 3.80 -19.96 -5.61
C GLU A 96 3.64 -21.10 -4.59
N SER A 97 2.98 -22.20 -4.99
CA SER A 97 2.82 -23.37 -4.13
C SER A 97 4.15 -24.01 -3.75
N ALA A 98 5.10 -24.11 -4.70
CA ALA A 98 6.44 -24.60 -4.42
C ALA A 98 7.19 -23.69 -3.43
N LEU A 99 7.06 -22.35 -3.56
CA LEU A 99 7.66 -21.39 -2.62
C LEU A 99 7.03 -21.50 -1.22
N LEU A 100 5.71 -21.67 -1.14
CA LEU A 100 4.96 -21.88 0.10
C LEU A 100 5.32 -23.19 0.82
N SER A 101 5.87 -24.18 0.12
CA SER A 101 6.34 -25.41 0.75
C SER A 101 7.57 -25.20 1.65
N HIS A 102 8.26 -24.06 1.51
CA HIS A 102 9.42 -23.74 2.33
C HIS A 102 8.98 -23.29 3.74
N PRO A 103 9.48 -23.90 4.83
CA PRO A 103 8.99 -23.65 6.21
C PRO A 103 9.05 -22.20 6.68
N HIS A 104 9.94 -21.40 6.08
CA HIS A 104 10.12 -19.99 6.43
C HIS A 104 9.38 -19.00 5.52
N VAL A 105 8.50 -19.46 4.63
CA VAL A 105 7.72 -18.61 3.73
C VAL A 105 6.27 -18.61 4.20
N GLU A 106 5.78 -17.45 4.66
CA GLU A 106 4.39 -17.25 5.11
C GLU A 106 3.45 -16.98 3.93
N SER A 107 3.92 -16.19 2.96
CA SER A 107 3.19 -15.93 1.73
C SER A 107 4.15 -15.75 0.55
N ALA A 108 3.69 -16.11 -0.64
CA ALA A 108 4.42 -15.94 -1.89
C ALA A 108 3.47 -15.45 -2.98
N VAL A 109 3.94 -14.51 -3.80
CA VAL A 109 3.29 -14.11 -5.05
C VAL A 109 4.35 -14.11 -6.15
N VAL A 110 4.03 -14.70 -7.31
CA VAL A 110 4.94 -14.75 -8.45
C VAL A 110 4.33 -13.98 -9.61
N VAL A 111 5.10 -13.09 -10.21
CA VAL A 111 4.70 -12.30 -11.37
C VAL A 111 5.67 -12.51 -12.52
N ALA A 112 5.19 -12.36 -13.76
CA ALA A 112 6.07 -12.24 -14.92
C ALA A 112 6.39 -10.75 -15.16
N ALA A 113 7.68 -10.43 -15.27
CA ALA A 113 8.17 -9.08 -15.53
C ALA A 113 9.03 -9.04 -16.80
N GLY A 114 9.12 -7.88 -17.45
CA GLY A 114 9.88 -7.66 -18.69
C GLY A 114 8.98 -7.48 -19.93
N GLU A 115 9.42 -6.64 -20.87
CA GLU A 115 8.68 -6.32 -22.10
C GLU A 115 9.18 -7.21 -23.25
N GLY A 116 8.26 -7.91 -23.93
CA GLY A 116 8.61 -8.83 -25.03
C GLY A 116 8.89 -10.28 -24.59
N ALA A 117 8.69 -11.23 -25.51
CA ALA A 117 8.65 -12.66 -25.20
C ALA A 117 9.99 -13.25 -24.69
N PHE A 118 11.12 -12.63 -25.04
CA PHE A 118 12.47 -13.10 -24.70
C PHE A 118 13.06 -12.43 -23.45
N GLU A 119 12.56 -11.25 -23.06
CA GLU A 119 12.99 -10.52 -21.86
C GLU A 119 12.15 -10.83 -20.63
N ARG A 120 10.98 -11.48 -20.83
CA ARG A 120 10.15 -11.98 -19.75
C ARG A 120 10.94 -12.90 -18.82
N HIS A 121 10.79 -12.67 -17.53
CA HIS A 121 11.33 -13.48 -16.44
C HIS A 121 10.32 -13.50 -15.28
N LEU A 122 10.48 -14.46 -14.37
CA LEU A 122 9.65 -14.53 -13.17
C LEU A 122 10.30 -13.73 -12.03
N GLN A 123 9.50 -12.98 -11.30
CA GLN A 123 9.87 -12.35 -10.04
C GLN A 123 8.97 -12.89 -8.94
N ALA A 124 9.56 -13.28 -7.81
CA ALA A 124 8.84 -13.78 -6.64
C ALA A 124 8.99 -12.80 -5.48
N CYS A 125 7.86 -12.35 -4.94
CA CYS A 125 7.80 -11.58 -3.70
C CYS A 125 7.40 -12.54 -2.57
N LEU A 126 8.25 -12.62 -1.54
CA LEU A 126 8.08 -13.52 -0.41
C LEU A 126 7.89 -12.73 0.88
N ARG A 127 6.98 -13.19 1.72
CA ARG A 127 6.94 -12.81 3.13
C ARG A 127 7.56 -13.93 3.93
N ALA A 128 8.64 -13.64 4.64
CA ALA A 128 9.22 -14.59 5.58
C ALA A 128 8.25 -14.82 6.73
N SER A 129 8.12 -16.05 7.20
CA SER A 129 7.47 -16.35 8.48
C SER A 129 8.24 -15.60 9.56
N LEU A 130 7.58 -14.66 10.24
CA LEU A 130 8.17 -13.99 11.39
C LEU A 130 8.52 -15.06 12.43
N ARG A 131 9.71 -14.97 13.03
CA ARG A 131 9.99 -15.74 14.23
C ARG A 131 9.05 -15.19 15.31
N ASP A 132 8.13 -16.02 15.80
CA ASP A 132 7.26 -15.67 16.93
C ASP A 132 8.02 -15.47 18.24
N THR A 133 9.30 -15.88 18.29
CA THR A 133 10.16 -15.60 19.45
C THR A 133 10.64 -14.16 19.40
N PRO A 134 10.20 -13.30 20.35
CA PRO A 134 10.70 -11.94 20.43
C PRO A 134 12.22 -11.97 20.61
N ILE A 135 12.94 -11.17 19.82
CA ILE A 135 14.37 -10.95 20.08
C ILE A 135 14.44 -10.20 21.42
N ALA A 136 15.01 -10.85 22.44
CA ALA A 136 15.24 -10.20 23.72
C ALA A 136 16.30 -9.11 23.53
N TRP A 137 15.90 -7.85 23.71
CA TRP A 137 16.83 -6.73 23.70
C TRP A 137 17.69 -6.73 24.97
N PRO A 138 18.97 -6.34 24.90
CA PRO A 138 19.79 -6.20 26.11
C PRO A 138 19.13 -5.24 27.11
N ALA A 139 19.09 -5.62 28.40
CA ALA A 139 18.39 -4.85 29.43
C ALA A 139 18.87 -3.39 29.52
N GLN A 140 20.16 -3.14 29.30
CA GLN A 140 20.73 -1.79 29.30
C GLN A 140 20.26 -0.94 28.10
N LEU A 141 20.07 -1.57 26.94
CA LEU A 141 19.49 -0.92 25.77
C LEU A 141 18.06 -0.52 26.09
N GLN A 142 17.25 -1.46 26.57
CA GLN A 142 15.85 -1.20 26.94
C GLN A 142 15.71 -0.07 27.98
N ALA A 143 16.51 -0.12 29.05
CA ALA A 143 16.46 0.90 30.10
C ALA A 143 16.83 2.29 29.59
N ARG A 144 17.87 2.42 28.75
CA ARG A 144 18.28 3.71 28.18
C ARG A 144 17.27 4.26 27.19
N THR A 145 16.74 3.39 26.31
CA THR A 145 15.72 3.80 25.34
C THR A 145 14.45 4.28 26.02
N GLN A 146 14.03 3.56 27.07
CA GLN A 146 12.84 3.93 27.85
C GLN A 146 13.07 5.24 28.59
N ALA A 147 14.19 5.41 29.29
CA ALA A 147 14.50 6.65 30.00
C ALA A 147 14.54 7.88 29.06
N ALA A 148 15.13 7.74 27.87
CA ALA A 148 15.17 8.82 26.89
C ALA A 148 13.77 9.19 26.37
N ALA A 149 12.93 8.20 26.11
CA ALA A 149 11.57 8.42 25.64
C ALA A 149 10.67 9.01 26.74
N GLU A 150 10.79 8.52 27.98
CA GLU A 150 10.06 9.03 29.15
C GLU A 150 10.42 10.48 29.49
N ALA A 151 11.66 10.90 29.23
CA ALA A 151 12.06 12.30 29.39
C ALA A 151 11.24 13.25 28.50
N VAL A 152 10.83 12.82 27.30
CA VAL A 152 9.95 13.61 26.40
C VAL A 152 8.57 13.80 27.02
N ARG A 153 8.06 12.78 27.72
CA ARG A 153 6.74 12.85 28.35
C ARG A 153 6.69 13.88 29.48
N GLY A 154 7.82 14.22 30.10
CA GLY A 154 7.89 15.26 31.12
C GLY A 154 6.94 15.06 32.31
N GLY A 155 6.58 13.81 32.64
CA GLY A 155 5.61 13.49 33.69
C GLY A 155 4.14 13.44 33.24
N LEU A 156 3.85 13.55 31.93
CA LEU A 156 2.52 13.39 31.37
C LEU A 156 1.95 12.00 31.71
N SER A 157 0.72 11.96 32.26
CA SER A 157 0.10 10.72 32.71
C SER A 157 -0.37 9.85 31.53
N ASP A 158 -0.31 8.53 31.71
CA ASP A 158 -0.84 7.57 30.72
C ASP A 158 -2.33 7.81 30.44
N ALA A 159 -3.08 8.21 31.48
CA ALA A 159 -4.50 8.50 31.36
C ALA A 159 -4.79 9.65 30.38
N LEU A 160 -4.03 10.75 30.44
CA LEU A 160 -4.22 11.89 29.53
C LEU A 160 -3.84 11.55 28.09
N VAL A 161 -2.74 10.80 27.89
CA VAL A 161 -2.33 10.34 26.55
C VAL A 161 -3.37 9.39 25.97
N SER A 162 -3.85 8.44 26.78
CA SER A 162 -4.88 7.48 26.38
C SER A 162 -6.19 8.18 26.06
N GLU A 163 -6.59 9.18 26.84
CA GLU A 163 -7.81 9.95 26.59
C GLU A 163 -7.70 10.75 25.28
N MET A 164 -6.59 11.46 25.07
CA MET A 164 -6.34 12.18 23.81
C MET A 164 -6.37 11.23 22.61
N SER A 165 -5.69 10.08 22.71
CA SER A 165 -5.67 9.07 21.64
C SER A 165 -7.08 8.56 21.34
N ALA A 166 -7.88 8.27 22.37
CA ALA A 166 -9.25 7.80 22.22
C ALA A 166 -10.14 8.85 21.55
N CYS A 167 -10.01 10.13 21.92
CA CYS A 167 -10.76 11.20 21.28
C CYS A 167 -10.38 11.38 19.80
N VAL A 168 -9.08 11.36 19.46
CA VAL A 168 -8.60 11.48 18.08
C VAL A 168 -9.09 10.30 17.23
N GLU A 169 -8.99 9.08 17.74
CA GLU A 169 -9.48 7.87 17.07
C GLU A 169 -11.00 7.91 16.87
N ARG A 170 -11.75 8.29 17.91
CA ARG A 170 -13.20 8.42 17.85
C ARG A 170 -13.63 9.49 16.84
N ALA A 171 -12.97 10.65 16.82
CA ALA A 171 -13.22 11.70 15.84
C ALA A 171 -12.98 11.20 14.41
N ALA A 172 -11.91 10.43 14.18
CA ALA A 172 -11.63 9.84 12.87
C ALA A 172 -12.75 8.87 12.43
N LEU A 173 -13.17 7.93 13.28
CA LEU A 173 -14.26 7.00 12.96
C LEU A 173 -15.58 7.72 12.67
N LEU A 174 -15.94 8.71 13.49
CA LEU A 174 -17.14 9.51 13.29
C LEU A 174 -17.08 10.27 11.95
N SER A 175 -15.93 10.88 11.61
CA SER A 175 -15.75 11.57 10.34
C SER A 175 -15.90 10.65 9.13
N MET A 176 -15.37 9.42 9.21
CA MET A 176 -15.51 8.41 8.14
C MET A 176 -16.99 8.07 7.93
N GLY A 177 -17.72 7.75 9.00
CA GLY A 177 -19.14 7.43 8.90
C GLY A 177 -19.98 8.61 8.41
N LEU A 178 -19.70 9.83 8.89
CA LEU A 178 -20.40 11.04 8.44
C LEU A 178 -20.17 11.32 6.94
N ALA A 179 -18.95 11.07 6.45
CA ALA A 179 -18.64 11.16 5.02
C ALA A 179 -19.42 10.13 4.19
N LEU A 180 -19.57 8.90 4.71
CA LEU A 180 -20.37 7.85 4.06
C LEU A 180 -21.87 8.13 4.08
N GLN A 181 -22.41 8.80 5.10
CA GLN A 181 -23.84 9.15 5.17
C GLN A 181 -24.21 10.33 4.25
N ARG A 182 -23.25 11.17 3.86
CA ARG A 182 -23.50 12.42 3.11
C ARG A 182 -24.35 12.26 1.83
N PRO A 183 -24.19 11.23 0.99
CA PRO A 183 -25.06 11.02 -0.17
C PRO A 183 -26.45 10.44 0.16
N GLY A 184 -26.84 10.37 1.43
CA GLY A 184 -28.14 9.82 1.87
C GLY A 184 -28.11 8.30 2.15
N LEU A 185 -26.92 7.71 2.31
CA LEU A 185 -26.80 6.31 2.71
C LEU A 185 -27.11 6.16 4.20
N PHE A 186 -27.73 5.03 4.56
CA PHE A 186 -28.04 4.63 5.95
C PHE A 186 -29.00 5.57 6.71
N GLU A 187 -29.82 6.38 6.03
CA GLU A 187 -30.78 7.29 6.66
C GLU A 187 -31.97 6.56 7.32
N SER A 188 -32.39 5.43 6.74
CA SER A 188 -33.58 4.70 7.20
C SER A 188 -33.21 3.38 7.88
N ALA A 189 -33.91 3.09 8.99
CA ALA A 189 -33.79 1.80 9.67
C ALA A 189 -34.13 0.65 8.71
N GLY A 190 -33.18 -0.25 8.49
CA GLY A 190 -33.31 -1.40 7.60
C GLY A 190 -32.68 -1.23 6.21
N GLN A 191 -32.14 -0.06 5.87
CA GLN A 191 -31.30 0.09 4.67
C GLN A 191 -30.03 -0.75 4.80
N SER A 192 -29.73 -1.49 3.73
CA SER A 192 -28.52 -2.28 3.58
C SER A 192 -27.92 -1.95 2.22
N HIS A 193 -26.61 -1.72 2.19
CA HIS A 193 -25.91 -1.29 0.99
C HIS A 193 -24.75 -2.23 0.68
N ALA A 194 -24.66 -2.66 -0.58
CA ALA A 194 -23.49 -3.36 -1.07
C ALA A 194 -22.29 -2.41 -1.16
N LEU A 195 -21.07 -2.95 -1.16
CA LEU A 195 -19.87 -2.12 -1.26
C LEU A 195 -19.86 -1.24 -2.52
N ASP A 196 -20.28 -1.79 -3.66
CA ASP A 196 -20.27 -1.09 -4.93
C ASP A 196 -21.26 0.07 -4.94
N GLU A 197 -22.42 -0.09 -4.29
CA GLU A 197 -23.41 0.99 -4.10
C GLU A 197 -22.84 2.13 -3.23
N ILE A 198 -22.11 1.79 -2.16
CA ILE A 198 -21.45 2.78 -1.30
C ILE A 198 -20.37 3.54 -2.09
N VAL A 199 -19.55 2.81 -2.86
CA VAL A 199 -18.49 3.36 -3.69
C VAL A 199 -19.06 4.31 -4.75
N GLU A 200 -20.15 3.91 -5.41
CA GLU A 200 -20.83 4.70 -6.43
C GLU A 200 -21.47 5.96 -5.82
N ALA A 201 -22.27 5.81 -4.76
CA ALA A 201 -22.98 6.93 -4.13
C ALA A 201 -22.03 7.96 -3.50
N CYS A 202 -20.87 7.52 -2.98
CA CYS A 202 -19.85 8.42 -2.45
C CYS A 202 -18.88 8.95 -3.52
N GLU A 203 -19.12 8.66 -4.81
CA GLU A 203 -18.27 9.08 -5.94
C GLU A 203 -16.78 8.74 -5.73
N VAL A 204 -16.50 7.55 -5.17
CA VAL A 204 -15.16 7.19 -4.74
C VAL A 204 -14.27 6.89 -5.94
N ALA A 205 -13.15 7.61 -6.05
CA ALA A 205 -12.19 7.38 -7.13
C ALA A 205 -11.65 5.94 -7.09
N PRO A 206 -11.38 5.29 -8.26
CA PRO A 206 -10.95 3.88 -8.31
C PRO A 206 -9.76 3.55 -7.39
N ARG A 207 -8.75 4.44 -7.34
CA ARG A 207 -7.57 4.29 -6.48
C ARG A 207 -7.88 4.29 -4.98
N ASN A 208 -8.99 4.91 -4.58
CA ASN A 208 -9.41 5.08 -3.19
C ASN A 208 -10.42 4.00 -2.73
N GLN A 209 -10.93 3.14 -3.61
CA GLN A 209 -11.90 2.10 -3.22
C GLN A 209 -11.35 1.14 -2.13
N ARG A 210 -10.05 0.84 -2.17
CA ARG A 210 -9.39 0.05 -1.13
C ARG A 210 -9.42 0.74 0.24
N LEU A 211 -9.35 2.07 0.27
CA LEU A 211 -9.45 2.85 1.50
C LEU A 211 -10.85 2.70 2.12
N ILE A 212 -11.90 2.78 1.31
CA ILE A 212 -13.29 2.65 1.77
C ILE A 212 -13.57 1.27 2.37
N ARG A 213 -13.03 0.20 1.75
CA ARG A 213 -13.10 -1.14 2.34
C ARG A 213 -12.48 -1.18 3.75
N ARG A 214 -11.34 -0.51 3.95
CA ARG A 214 -10.67 -0.44 5.27
C ARG A 214 -11.47 0.38 6.27
N TRP A 215 -12.09 1.48 5.84
CA TRP A 215 -12.97 2.28 6.69
C TRP A 215 -14.17 1.47 7.17
N LEU A 216 -14.89 0.81 6.26
CA LEU A 216 -16.03 -0.03 6.60
C LEU A 216 -15.64 -1.18 7.55
N GLN A 217 -14.44 -1.75 7.40
CA GLN A 217 -13.91 -2.74 8.34
C GLN A 217 -13.62 -2.13 9.71
N ALA A 218 -13.02 -0.95 9.78
CA ALA A 218 -12.75 -0.25 11.04
C ALA A 218 -14.05 0.12 11.75
N LEU A 219 -15.00 0.72 11.03
CA LEU A 219 -16.33 1.05 11.54
C LEU A 219 -17.06 -0.20 12.04
N ALA A 220 -16.97 -1.32 11.33
CA ALA A 220 -17.61 -2.57 11.76
C ALA A 220 -16.96 -3.17 13.00
N ARG A 221 -15.62 -3.09 13.10
CA ARG A 221 -14.88 -3.54 14.28
C ARG A 221 -15.28 -2.77 15.53
N GLU A 222 -15.50 -1.47 15.38
CA GLU A 222 -15.92 -0.57 16.46
C GLU A 222 -17.45 -0.56 16.67
N GLY A 223 -18.18 -1.44 16.00
CA GLY A 223 -19.63 -1.60 16.15
C GLY A 223 -20.46 -0.43 15.61
N LEU A 224 -19.86 0.46 14.81
CA LEU A 224 -20.55 1.61 14.22
C LEU A 224 -21.33 1.25 12.96
N VAL A 225 -21.02 0.15 12.30
CA VAL A 225 -21.79 -0.37 11.16
C VAL A 225 -21.87 -1.89 11.26
N HIS A 226 -23.00 -2.47 10.89
CA HIS A 226 -23.14 -3.92 10.80
C HIS A 226 -22.69 -4.40 9.41
N ARG A 227 -21.89 -5.46 9.35
CA ARG A 227 -21.57 -6.17 8.10
C ARG A 227 -22.22 -7.54 8.15
N ASP A 228 -23.11 -7.81 7.20
CA ASP A 228 -23.67 -9.13 6.97
C ASP A 228 -22.62 -10.01 6.29
N LEU A 229 -22.25 -11.13 6.92
CA LEU A 229 -21.24 -12.05 6.39
C LEU A 229 -21.76 -12.95 5.25
N HIS A 230 -23.07 -13.10 5.11
CA HIS A 230 -23.69 -13.89 4.06
C HIS A 230 -23.83 -13.07 2.77
N THR A 231 -24.34 -11.85 2.88
CA THR A 231 -24.56 -10.97 1.72
C THR A 231 -23.37 -10.07 1.42
N GLY A 232 -22.51 -9.80 2.40
CA GLY A 232 -21.41 -8.85 2.30
C GLY A 232 -21.83 -7.38 2.42
N CYS A 233 -23.13 -7.11 2.57
CA CYS A 233 -23.69 -5.77 2.67
C CYS A 233 -23.49 -5.14 4.05
N TYR A 234 -23.58 -3.81 4.10
CA TYR A 234 -23.43 -2.99 5.29
C TYR A 234 -24.75 -2.32 5.65
N SER A 235 -25.07 -2.24 6.94
CA SER A 235 -26.30 -1.62 7.42
C SER A 235 -26.13 -0.98 8.80
N GLY A 236 -27.08 -0.11 9.16
CA GLY A 236 -27.16 0.44 10.52
C GLY A 236 -25.94 1.28 10.93
N LEU A 237 -25.42 2.13 10.04
CA LEU A 237 -24.33 3.04 10.37
C LEU A 237 -24.79 4.06 11.44
N GLN A 238 -24.14 4.03 12.60
CA GLN A 238 -24.46 4.86 13.76
C GLN A 238 -23.35 5.89 14.00
N VAL A 239 -23.53 7.11 13.51
CA VAL A 239 -22.62 8.24 13.76
C VAL A 239 -23.40 9.51 14.08
N SER A 240 -22.76 10.43 14.80
CA SER A 240 -23.36 11.69 15.23
C SER A 240 -22.43 12.86 14.96
N ALA A 241 -22.92 13.85 14.21
CA ALA A 241 -22.20 15.10 13.98
C ALA A 241 -22.01 15.91 15.28
N GLU A 242 -22.90 15.74 16.25
CA GLU A 242 -22.77 16.35 17.57
C GLU A 242 -21.67 15.66 18.39
N GLU A 243 -21.64 14.34 18.39
CA GLU A 243 -20.56 13.58 19.04
C GLU A 243 -19.20 13.93 18.42
N TYR A 244 -19.12 14.04 17.09
CA TYR A 244 -17.91 14.46 16.39
C TYR A 244 -17.39 15.82 16.87
N ARG A 245 -18.28 16.81 17.00
CA ARG A 245 -17.93 18.13 17.53
C ARG A 245 -17.46 18.06 18.99
N GLN A 246 -18.11 17.23 19.81
CA GLN A 246 -17.72 17.03 21.21
C GLN A 246 -16.33 16.40 21.33
N GLN A 247 -15.97 15.43 20.46
CA GLN A 247 -14.62 14.87 20.45
C GLN A 247 -13.57 15.95 20.14
N TRP A 248 -13.82 16.81 19.15
CA TRP A 248 -12.89 17.90 18.82
C TRP A 248 -12.80 18.97 19.92
N GLN A 249 -13.90 19.30 20.59
CA GLN A 249 -13.87 20.16 21.78
C GLN A 249 -13.03 19.55 22.90
N ARG A 250 -13.11 18.22 23.08
CA ARG A 250 -12.30 17.52 24.09
C ARG A 250 -10.83 17.51 23.72
N ILE A 251 -10.49 17.26 22.45
CA ILE A 251 -9.12 17.34 21.92
C ILE A 251 -8.54 18.73 22.18
N ASP A 252 -9.27 19.81 21.85
CA ASP A 252 -8.82 21.18 22.06
C ASP A 252 -8.59 21.51 23.54
N ALA A 253 -9.40 20.95 24.44
CA ALA A 253 -9.24 21.10 25.88
C ALA A 253 -8.04 20.33 26.44
N LEU A 254 -7.73 19.15 25.88
CA LEU A 254 -6.61 18.30 26.32
C LEU A 254 -5.26 18.80 25.79
N GLU A 255 -5.22 19.40 24.60
CA GLU A 255 -3.97 19.73 23.92
C GLU A 255 -2.99 20.58 24.75
N PRO A 256 -3.41 21.66 25.44
CA PRO A 256 -2.48 22.45 26.26
C PRO A 256 -1.74 21.65 27.34
N SER A 257 -2.32 20.52 27.78
CA SER A 257 -1.73 19.63 28.79
C SER A 257 -0.95 18.47 28.17
N VAL A 258 -1.39 17.96 27.02
CA VAL A 258 -0.79 16.78 26.36
C VAL A 258 0.37 17.17 25.46
N GLY A 259 0.28 18.30 24.75
CA GLY A 259 1.27 18.72 23.77
C GLY A 259 1.38 17.75 22.60
N TRP A 260 0.25 17.18 22.17
CA TRP A 260 0.20 16.23 21.07
C TRP A 260 0.75 16.85 19.80
N GLY A 261 0.49 18.14 19.54
CA GLY A 261 1.04 18.88 18.42
C GLY A 261 -0.04 19.57 17.60
N ALA A 262 -0.24 20.86 17.85
CA ALA A 262 -1.26 21.70 17.22
C ALA A 262 -1.30 21.61 15.68
N GLU A 263 -0.15 21.57 15.00
CA GLU A 263 -0.10 21.46 13.53
C GLU A 263 -0.66 20.13 13.02
N VAL A 264 -0.43 19.04 13.76
CA VAL A 264 -0.96 17.72 13.40
C VAL A 264 -2.46 17.67 13.65
N LEU A 265 -2.91 18.17 14.79
CA LEU A 265 -4.33 18.21 15.12
C LEU A 265 -5.11 19.06 14.11
N ARG A 266 -4.55 20.20 13.70
CA ARG A 266 -5.10 21.05 12.64
C ARG A 266 -5.21 20.29 11.31
N TYR A 267 -4.13 19.64 10.87
CA TYR A 267 -4.13 18.83 9.66
C TYR A 267 -5.15 17.69 9.69
N LEU A 268 -5.26 16.99 10.82
CA LEU A 268 -6.24 15.93 11.00
C LEU A 268 -7.68 16.48 10.89
N ARG A 269 -7.98 17.61 11.52
CA ARG A 269 -9.30 18.27 11.44
C ARG A 269 -9.62 18.68 10.00
N GLU A 270 -8.72 19.39 9.34
CA GLU A 270 -8.88 19.83 7.94
C GLU A 270 -9.08 18.63 7.00
N SER A 271 -8.32 17.55 7.20
CA SER A 271 -8.48 16.31 6.41
C SER A 271 -9.83 15.65 6.63
N GLN A 272 -10.32 15.60 7.88
CA GLN A 272 -11.62 15.03 8.22
C GLN A 272 -12.78 15.82 7.63
N GLU A 273 -12.67 17.14 7.57
CA GLU A 273 -13.68 18.02 6.94
C GLU A 273 -13.71 17.90 5.41
N GLN A 274 -12.59 17.51 4.79
CA GLN A 274 -12.43 17.39 3.34
C GLN A 274 -12.53 15.95 2.83
N LEU A 275 -12.92 14.98 3.67
CA LEU A 275 -12.97 13.57 3.27
C LEU A 275 -13.73 13.31 1.96
N PRO A 276 -14.91 13.91 1.69
CA PRO A 276 -15.60 13.68 0.41
C PRO A 276 -14.75 14.07 -0.81
N ALA A 277 -14.06 15.22 -0.77
CA ALA A 277 -13.20 15.67 -1.86
C ALA A 277 -11.93 14.81 -1.99
N LEU A 278 -11.38 14.33 -0.86
CA LEU A 278 -10.25 13.40 -0.85
C LEU A 278 -10.62 12.02 -1.41
N MET A 279 -11.82 11.53 -1.10
CA MET A 279 -12.34 10.24 -1.56
C MET A 279 -12.61 10.26 -3.06
N SER A 280 -13.18 11.34 -3.59
CA SER A 280 -13.54 11.52 -5.00
C SER A 280 -12.41 12.05 -5.88
N ASP A 281 -11.20 12.23 -5.33
CA ASP A 281 -10.04 12.77 -6.05
C ASP A 281 -10.21 14.21 -6.55
N GLN A 282 -11.13 14.95 -5.93
CA GLN A 282 -11.30 16.40 -6.14
C GLN A 282 -10.25 17.22 -5.36
N LEU A 283 -9.59 16.61 -4.37
CA LEU A 283 -8.52 17.20 -3.59
C LEU A 283 -7.33 16.24 -3.50
N ASP A 284 -6.15 16.71 -3.90
CA ASP A 284 -4.90 16.01 -3.63
C ASP A 284 -4.54 16.12 -2.14
N PRO A 285 -4.38 15.00 -1.39
CA PRO A 285 -3.96 15.04 0.01
C PRO A 285 -2.64 15.78 0.25
N LEU A 286 -1.76 15.86 -0.75
CA LEU A 286 -0.51 16.63 -0.67
C LEU A 286 -0.76 18.13 -0.50
N HIS A 287 -1.89 18.66 -0.98
CA HIS A 287 -2.23 20.07 -0.75
C HIS A 287 -2.59 20.37 0.71
N LEU A 288 -3.05 19.36 1.46
CA LEU A 288 -3.29 19.49 2.90
C LEU A 288 -2.00 19.29 3.71
N LEU A 289 -1.15 18.35 3.27
CA LEU A 289 0.13 18.07 3.94
C LEU A 289 1.20 19.13 3.65
N PHE A 290 1.15 19.75 2.47
CA PHE A 290 2.05 20.81 2.02
C PHE A 290 1.26 22.03 1.51
N PRO A 291 0.53 22.73 2.39
CA PRO A 291 -0.30 23.85 1.98
C PRO A 291 0.56 24.94 1.36
N GLN A 292 0.28 25.29 0.10
CA GLN A 292 1.07 26.26 -0.67
C GLN A 292 2.56 25.88 -0.78
N GLY A 293 2.90 24.59 -0.69
CA GLY A 293 4.27 24.08 -0.71
C GLY A 293 5.04 24.24 0.60
N ARG A 294 4.40 24.69 1.69
CA ARG A 294 5.02 24.82 3.02
C ARG A 294 5.20 23.47 3.69
N THR A 295 6.29 23.30 4.43
CA THR A 295 6.62 22.04 5.13
C THR A 295 6.18 22.00 6.59
N ASP A 296 5.59 23.07 7.13
CA ASP A 296 5.28 23.19 8.56
C ASP A 296 4.38 22.06 9.07
N THR A 297 3.35 21.72 8.31
CA THR A 297 2.43 20.62 8.64
C THR A 297 3.17 19.28 8.66
N ALA A 298 3.98 19.01 7.64
CA ALA A 298 4.77 17.79 7.56
C ALA A 298 5.83 17.71 8.68
N GLU A 299 6.53 18.80 8.99
CA GLU A 299 7.43 18.87 10.14
C GLU A 299 6.69 18.69 11.48
N GLY A 300 5.48 19.23 11.58
CA GLY A 300 4.57 18.98 12.71
C GLY A 300 4.31 17.49 12.89
N ALA A 301 3.90 16.82 11.81
CA ALA A 301 3.50 15.42 11.77
C ALA A 301 4.64 14.42 11.93
N TYR A 302 5.85 14.76 11.51
CA TYR A 302 6.98 13.81 11.51
C TYR A 302 8.09 14.15 12.50
N ARG A 303 8.03 15.31 13.17
CA ARG A 303 9.10 15.73 14.11
C ARG A 303 8.59 16.39 15.38
N LYS A 304 7.69 17.38 15.28
CA LYS A 304 7.36 18.26 16.41
C LYS A 304 6.26 17.74 17.33
N ASN A 305 5.51 16.71 16.93
CA ASN A 305 4.47 16.12 17.77
C ASN A 305 5.06 15.22 18.87
N LEU A 306 4.29 15.00 19.94
CA LEU A 306 4.70 14.20 21.10
C LEU A 306 5.19 12.80 20.72
N ILE A 307 4.47 12.12 19.82
CA ILE A 307 4.78 10.74 19.42
C ILE A 307 6.11 10.69 18.66
N SER A 308 6.31 11.57 17.68
CA SER A 308 7.56 11.65 16.93
C SER A 308 8.74 11.99 17.83
N GLN A 309 8.61 12.96 18.73
CA GLN A 309 9.67 13.29 19.67
C GLN A 309 10.01 12.08 20.58
N TYR A 310 8.98 11.42 21.11
CA TYR A 310 9.14 10.22 21.96
C TYR A 310 9.91 9.12 21.23
N LEU A 311 9.49 8.78 20.01
CA LEU A 311 10.11 7.74 19.20
C LEU A 311 11.52 8.14 18.75
N ASN A 312 11.73 9.38 18.31
CA ASN A 312 13.05 9.85 17.89
C ASN A 312 14.06 9.80 19.03
N GLN A 313 13.68 10.20 20.26
CA GLN A 313 14.56 10.09 21.42
C GLN A 313 14.86 8.64 21.78
N ALA A 314 13.87 7.75 21.70
CA ALA A 314 14.08 6.31 21.89
C ALA A 314 15.08 5.76 20.86
N VAL A 315 14.93 6.10 19.58
CA VAL A 315 15.83 5.68 18.49
C VAL A 315 17.23 6.24 18.69
N CYS A 316 17.38 7.53 19.03
CA CYS A 316 18.68 8.14 19.31
C CYS A 316 19.42 7.40 20.43
N ALA A 317 18.73 7.15 21.55
CA ALA A 317 19.30 6.42 22.68
C ALA A 317 19.66 4.96 22.31
N ALA A 318 18.82 4.30 21.48
CA ALA A 318 19.07 2.95 21.03
C ALA A 318 20.36 2.86 20.20
N VAL A 319 20.48 3.73 19.19
CA VAL A 319 21.64 3.73 18.29
C VAL A 319 22.91 4.09 19.05
N GLN A 320 22.87 5.09 19.94
CA GLN A 320 24.01 5.45 20.79
C GLN A 320 24.48 4.30 21.69
N GLU A 321 23.54 3.54 22.27
CA GLU A 321 23.89 2.38 23.10
C GLU A 321 24.43 1.22 22.27
N ILE A 322 23.87 0.96 21.08
CA ILE A 322 24.41 -0.03 20.15
C ILE A 322 25.85 0.32 19.76
N ILE A 323 26.14 1.60 19.48
CA ILE A 323 27.51 2.04 19.17
C ILE A 323 28.44 1.86 20.38
N ARG A 324 27.99 2.23 21.58
CA ARG A 324 28.79 2.12 22.82
C ARG A 324 29.18 0.68 23.15
N GLN A 325 28.30 -0.29 22.86
CA GLN A 325 28.56 -1.70 23.11
C GLN A 325 29.48 -2.35 22.05
N ARG A 326 29.81 -1.63 20.96
CA ARG A 326 30.71 -2.17 19.95
C ARG A 326 32.18 -2.12 20.39
N PRO A 327 32.99 -3.12 19.99
CA PRO A 327 34.43 -3.07 20.17
C PRO A 327 35.04 -1.83 19.51
N ALA A 328 36.06 -1.24 20.16
CA ALA A 328 36.78 -0.09 19.64
C ALA A 328 37.33 -0.36 18.22
N GLY A 329 37.14 0.60 17.31
CA GLY A 329 37.62 0.51 15.92
C GLY A 329 36.62 -0.07 14.91
N GLN A 330 35.48 -0.61 15.34
CA GLN A 330 34.42 -1.04 14.41
C GLN A 330 33.43 0.10 14.15
N ARG A 331 33.34 0.55 12.89
CA ARG A 331 32.32 1.52 12.47
C ARG A 331 30.96 0.85 12.35
N LEU A 332 29.91 1.49 12.86
CA LEU A 332 28.53 1.12 12.55
C LEU A 332 28.13 1.77 11.22
N ARG A 333 27.58 1.01 10.28
CA ARG A 333 26.93 1.57 9.09
C ARG A 333 25.42 1.55 9.32
N LEU A 334 24.79 2.71 9.22
CA LEU A 334 23.35 2.88 9.42
C LEU A 334 22.74 3.40 8.11
N LEU A 335 21.68 2.73 7.65
CA LEU A 335 20.87 3.17 6.52
C LEU A 335 19.45 3.43 7.01
N GLU A 336 19.02 4.69 6.97
CA GLU A 336 17.63 5.09 7.16
C GLU A 336 16.90 5.05 5.82
N ILE A 337 15.71 4.42 5.78
CA ILE A 337 14.88 4.31 4.59
C ILE A 337 13.54 4.99 4.88
N GLY A 338 13.12 5.88 3.98
CA GLY A 338 11.89 6.66 4.14
C GLY A 338 12.10 7.91 5.02
N ALA A 339 13.26 8.54 4.91
CA ALA A 339 13.61 9.71 5.74
C ALA A 339 12.65 10.89 5.54
N GLY A 340 11.95 10.99 4.42
CA GLY A 340 10.92 12.00 4.18
C GLY A 340 11.46 13.41 4.36
N VAL A 341 10.91 14.10 5.37
CA VAL A 341 11.32 15.45 5.80
C VAL A 341 12.55 15.46 6.73
N GLY A 342 13.22 14.32 6.90
CA GLY A 342 14.36 14.15 7.81
C GLY A 342 13.96 14.20 9.28
N GLY A 343 12.73 13.80 9.63
CA GLY A 343 12.19 13.94 10.99
C GLY A 343 13.05 13.26 12.05
N THR A 344 13.41 11.99 11.83
CA THR A 344 14.33 11.24 12.70
C THR A 344 15.78 11.65 12.48
N SER A 345 16.18 11.88 11.22
CA SER A 345 17.56 12.28 10.87
C SER A 345 17.99 13.57 11.57
N ALA A 346 17.07 14.54 11.73
CA ALA A 346 17.32 15.82 12.37
C ALA A 346 17.75 15.70 13.84
N ASP A 347 17.24 14.69 14.56
CA ASP A 347 17.61 14.41 15.94
C ASP A 347 18.81 13.45 16.01
N LEU A 348 18.83 12.46 15.11
CA LEU A 348 19.81 11.39 15.13
C LEU A 348 21.20 11.86 14.67
N ILE A 349 21.32 12.66 13.61
CA ILE A 349 22.62 13.13 13.12
C ILE A 349 23.40 13.89 14.21
N PRO A 350 22.83 14.89 14.92
CA PRO A 350 23.50 15.53 16.05
C PRO A 350 23.83 14.55 17.18
N ALA A 351 22.92 13.61 17.49
CA ALA A 351 23.13 12.61 18.55
C ALA A 351 24.28 11.63 18.23
N LEU A 352 24.67 11.53 16.97
CA LEU A 352 25.76 10.69 16.49
C LEU A 352 27.10 11.42 16.35
N ASP A 353 27.14 12.73 16.61
CA ASP A 353 28.36 13.52 16.47
C ASP A 353 29.49 12.98 17.36
N GLY A 354 30.69 12.89 16.80
CA GLY A 354 31.87 12.31 17.47
C GLY A 354 31.86 10.78 17.61
N LEU A 355 30.85 10.06 17.15
CA LEU A 355 30.79 8.59 17.20
C LEU A 355 31.31 7.93 15.91
N ALA A 356 31.82 6.69 16.02
CA ALA A 356 32.31 5.90 14.89
C ALA A 356 31.16 5.29 14.07
N VAL A 357 30.44 6.13 13.32
CA VAL A 357 29.28 5.73 12.51
C VAL A 357 29.36 6.31 11.10
N ASP A 358 28.93 5.52 10.12
CA ASP A 358 28.60 5.97 8.78
C ASP A 358 27.08 5.96 8.66
N TYR A 359 26.48 7.14 8.68
CA TYR A 359 25.04 7.31 8.58
C TYR A 359 24.67 7.72 7.15
N GLN A 360 23.82 6.93 6.52
CA GLN A 360 23.22 7.19 5.23
C GLN A 360 21.70 7.19 5.39
N PHE A 361 21.01 8.00 4.60
CA PHE A 361 19.56 7.98 4.53
C PHE A 361 19.11 8.08 3.09
N THR A 362 17.97 7.48 2.80
CA THR A 362 17.32 7.54 1.49
C THR A 362 15.82 7.69 1.67
N ASP A 363 15.17 8.26 0.65
CA ASP A 363 13.73 8.24 0.51
C ASP A 363 13.33 7.28 -0.61
N LEU A 364 12.13 6.70 -0.52
CA LEU A 364 11.59 5.77 -1.53
C LEU A 364 10.72 6.49 -2.57
N SER A 365 10.41 7.77 -2.38
CA SER A 365 9.57 8.51 -3.31
C SER A 365 10.35 8.90 -4.57
N GLN A 366 9.67 8.76 -5.72
CA GLN A 366 10.21 9.15 -7.03
C GLN A 366 10.60 10.63 -7.08
N PHE A 367 9.99 11.47 -6.22
CA PHE A 367 10.33 12.88 -6.05
C PHE A 367 11.80 13.10 -5.69
N PHE A 368 12.36 12.31 -4.76
CA PHE A 368 13.77 12.43 -4.35
C PHE A 368 14.75 11.64 -5.25
N LEU A 369 14.27 10.62 -5.97
CA LEU A 369 15.11 9.80 -6.87
C LEU A 369 15.49 10.54 -8.17
N ASN A 370 14.62 11.39 -8.72
CA ASN A 370 14.90 12.12 -9.97
C ASN A 370 15.97 13.22 -9.80
N GLU A 371 16.12 13.80 -8.61
CA GLU A 371 17.16 14.80 -8.31
C GLU A 371 18.54 14.15 -8.03
N ALA A 372 18.57 12.85 -7.66
CA ALA A 372 19.83 12.13 -7.45
C ALA A 372 20.62 11.87 -8.74
N GLY A 373 19.95 11.85 -9.90
CA GLY A 373 20.55 11.63 -11.23
C GLY A 373 21.46 12.76 -11.72
N ASN A 374 21.41 13.94 -11.09
CA ASN A 374 22.25 15.10 -11.46
C ASN A 374 23.52 15.25 -10.60
N ILE A 375 23.87 14.26 -9.77
CA ILE A 375 25.11 14.28 -8.98
C ILE A 375 26.17 13.40 -9.67
N SER A 376 27.06 14.04 -10.43
CA SER A 376 28.21 13.46 -11.14
C SER A 376 29.13 12.61 -10.21
N PRO A 377 29.84 11.57 -10.72
CA PRO A 377 30.49 10.57 -9.89
C PRO A 377 31.76 11.09 -9.20
N LEU A 378 31.94 10.67 -7.94
CA LEU A 378 33.10 10.92 -7.08
C LEU A 378 34.41 10.45 -7.73
N THR A 379 35.39 11.35 -7.88
CA THR A 379 36.81 10.97 -8.08
C THR A 379 37.43 10.45 -6.78
N PRO A 380 38.24 9.37 -6.82
CA PRO A 380 38.86 8.78 -5.65
C PRO A 380 40.09 9.61 -5.22
N GLY A 381 40.05 10.17 -4.01
CA GLY A 381 41.17 10.92 -3.43
C GLY A 381 41.18 10.79 -1.91
N SER A 382 42.24 10.18 -1.40
CA SER A 382 42.58 10.03 0.01
C SER A 382 42.46 11.33 0.81
N ALA A 383 41.74 11.30 1.93
CA ALA A 383 41.92 12.24 3.02
C ALA A 383 41.68 11.53 4.36
N THR A 384 42.77 11.13 4.99
CA THR A 384 42.84 10.96 6.44
C THR A 384 42.57 12.32 7.10
N GLY A 385 41.58 12.38 7.99
CA GLY A 385 41.31 13.56 8.81
C GLY A 385 39.87 14.02 8.69
N CYS A 386 39.24 14.14 9.86
CA CYS A 386 37.98 14.84 10.15
C CYS A 386 37.42 15.66 8.97
N SER A 387 36.39 15.15 8.29
CA SER A 387 35.56 15.96 7.40
C SER A 387 34.10 15.79 7.80
N THR A 388 33.64 16.73 8.62
CA THR A 388 32.25 17.19 8.64
C THR A 388 31.85 17.59 7.22
N SER A 389 31.35 16.66 6.42
CA SER A 389 30.62 17.03 5.20
C SER A 389 29.16 17.24 5.57
N THR A 390 28.88 18.41 6.12
CA THR A 390 27.56 19.03 6.06
C THR A 390 27.12 19.07 4.61
N ARG A 391 26.10 18.28 4.23
CA ARG A 391 25.17 18.68 3.19
C ARG A 391 23.84 18.95 3.85
N THR A 392 23.70 20.18 4.29
CA THR A 392 22.42 20.83 4.56
C THR A 392 21.66 20.85 3.23
N ILE A 393 20.64 20.00 3.07
CA ILE A 393 19.55 20.32 2.15
C ILE A 393 18.62 21.23 2.95
N GLY A 394 18.96 22.51 3.00
CA GLY A 394 18.01 23.53 3.44
C GLY A 394 16.92 23.71 2.38
N PRO A 395 15.73 24.21 2.76
CA PRO A 395 14.69 24.53 1.79
C PRO A 395 15.23 25.64 0.89
N ARG A 396 15.39 25.37 -0.41
CA ARG A 396 15.59 26.46 -1.37
C ARG A 396 14.29 27.27 -1.42
N ALA A 397 14.27 28.41 -0.73
CA ALA A 397 13.42 29.52 -1.12
C ALA A 397 13.79 29.91 -2.56
N TRP A 398 12.86 29.77 -3.48
CA TRP A 398 13.01 30.30 -4.84
C TRP A 398 12.29 31.65 -4.96
N PRO A 399 12.89 32.63 -5.66
CA PRO A 399 12.38 33.99 -5.77
C PRO A 399 11.10 34.04 -6.63
N PRO A 400 10.25 35.06 -6.45
CA PRO A 400 9.07 35.23 -7.29
C PRO A 400 9.52 35.77 -8.64
N THR A 401 9.24 35.07 -9.74
CA THR A 401 9.13 35.74 -11.04
C THR A 401 8.13 35.02 -11.96
N PRO A 402 7.48 35.77 -12.86
CA PRO A 402 6.12 35.51 -13.28
C PRO A 402 6.08 34.68 -14.57
N TRP A 403 5.01 33.91 -14.70
CA TRP A 403 4.62 33.27 -15.95
C TRP A 403 3.97 34.32 -16.86
N THR A 404 4.56 34.52 -18.04
CA THR A 404 3.85 34.87 -19.28
C THR A 404 3.67 33.62 -20.10
#